data_AF-A0A0C3K6J7-F1
#
_entry.id   AF-A0A0C3K6J7-F1
#
_cell.length_a   1.000
_cell.length_b   1.000
_cell.length_c   1.000
_cell.angle_alpha   90.00
_cell.angle_beta   90.00
_cell.angle_gamma   90.00
#
_symmetry.space_group_name_H-M   'P 1'
#
loop_
_entity.id
_entity.type
_entity.pdbx_description
1 polymer ?
#
loop_
_entity_poly.entity_id
_entity_poly.type
_entity_poly.pdbx_seq_one_letter_code
_entity_poly.pdbx_strand_id
1 'polypeptide(L)'
;MSDVTDEAKSASTATFITALVLNAAVAGIEIILFTVLRPRFKAIYEPRTYVPDEGKRVEPFAKGALGWPAAFLNLDYQDIKRTNGMDAYFFVRFLRMMVIVFFPTWLLSWALFLPLYGAGTTNGKEGLDRFTFGNVAPSQQPRYAGTIVFMFLFTPWLLYNIKKEMRHFVTTRQRHLVDPEHSKTAQANTVLVTGVPRKFLDEAVLAQLFSHLPGGAKAIWLNRDLKDMPEIHERRLKACNKLEGAEKDLIQLAAKLHLKGKSPNQTADDKPDPNLPLAEQLVPRDQRPSHRLPPFKFLPFG
;
A
#
# COMPACT_ATOMS: atom_id res chain seq x y z
N MET A 1 23.77 -19.77 41.93
CA MET A 1 24.25 -18.81 40.90
C MET A 1 24.68 -19.50 39.61
N SER A 2 24.89 -20.83 39.61
CA SER A 2 25.10 -21.69 38.43
C SER A 2 23.81 -21.98 37.65
N ASP A 3 22.67 -22.21 38.32
CA ASP A 3 21.41 -22.54 37.64
C ASP A 3 20.89 -21.42 36.73
N VAL A 4 21.04 -20.16 37.14
CA VAL A 4 20.62 -19.00 36.35
C VAL A 4 21.46 -18.84 35.07
N THR A 5 22.75 -19.22 35.14
CA THR A 5 23.63 -19.19 33.96
C THR A 5 23.39 -20.35 32.99
N ASP A 6 22.88 -21.50 33.48
CA ASP A 6 22.55 -22.64 32.62
C ASP A 6 21.14 -22.49 31.99
N GLU A 7 20.17 -21.92 32.72
CA GLU A 7 18.86 -21.55 32.14
C GLU A 7 18.98 -20.50 31.03
N ALA A 8 19.87 -19.51 31.18
CA ALA A 8 20.10 -18.48 30.16
C ALA A 8 20.72 -19.03 28.86
N LYS A 9 21.54 -20.09 28.93
CA LYS A 9 22.18 -20.73 27.76
C LYS A 9 21.21 -21.57 26.94
N SER A 10 20.29 -22.29 27.59
CA SER A 10 19.27 -23.09 26.90
C SER A 10 18.18 -22.21 26.25
N ALA A 11 17.96 -21.00 26.77
CA ALA A 11 16.91 -20.11 26.30
C ALA A 11 17.18 -19.54 24.89
N SER A 12 18.42 -19.17 24.51
CA SER A 12 18.63 -18.39 23.27
C SER A 12 18.35 -19.19 21.99
N THR A 13 18.87 -20.40 21.89
CA THR A 13 18.78 -21.21 20.66
C THR A 13 17.41 -21.91 20.53
N ALA A 14 16.88 -22.45 21.63
CA ALA A 14 15.55 -23.08 21.60
C ALA A 14 14.44 -22.04 21.35
N THR A 15 14.53 -20.84 21.93
CA THR A 15 13.59 -19.75 21.66
C THR A 15 13.68 -19.31 20.20
N PHE A 16 14.89 -19.18 19.65
CA PHE A 16 15.07 -18.84 18.24
C PHE A 16 14.43 -19.88 17.31
N ILE A 17 14.67 -21.18 17.53
CA ILE A 17 14.09 -22.26 16.71
C ILE A 17 12.58 -22.25 16.83
N THR A 18 12.04 -22.11 18.05
CA THR A 18 10.60 -22.06 18.28
C THR A 18 9.97 -20.89 17.54
N ALA A 19 10.57 -19.70 17.64
CA ALA A 19 10.12 -18.52 16.92
C ALA A 19 10.21 -18.70 15.40
N LEU A 20 11.30 -19.30 14.90
CA LEU A 20 11.48 -19.56 13.46
C LEU A 20 10.40 -20.48 12.91
N VAL A 21 10.14 -21.61 13.61
CA VAL A 21 9.12 -22.59 13.20
C VAL A 21 7.73 -21.97 13.24
N LEU A 22 7.40 -21.23 14.32
CA LEU A 22 6.10 -20.57 14.45
C LEU A 22 5.88 -19.54 13.35
N ASN A 23 6.85 -18.65 13.11
CA ASN A 23 6.74 -17.62 12.06
C ASN A 23 6.70 -18.24 10.66
N ALA A 24 7.47 -19.30 10.41
CA ALA A 24 7.41 -20.03 9.13
C ALA A 24 6.05 -20.70 8.92
N ALA A 25 5.43 -21.25 9.97
CA ALA A 25 4.10 -21.83 9.90
C ALA A 25 3.04 -20.75 9.60
N VAL A 26 3.08 -19.60 10.28
CA VAL A 26 2.18 -18.47 10.02
C VAL A 26 2.34 -17.96 8.58
N ALA A 27 3.58 -17.73 8.13
CA ALA A 27 3.85 -17.30 6.76
C ALA A 27 3.34 -18.33 5.73
N GLY A 28 3.49 -19.63 6.00
CA GLY A 28 2.94 -20.69 5.17
C GLY A 28 1.42 -20.64 5.07
N ILE A 29 0.73 -20.46 6.20
CA ILE A 29 -0.74 -20.31 6.24
C ILE A 29 -1.19 -19.08 5.44
N GLU A 30 -0.52 -17.94 5.60
CA GLU A 30 -0.83 -16.71 4.87
C GLU A 30 -0.63 -16.88 3.35
N ILE A 31 0.45 -17.53 2.92
CA ILE A 31 0.71 -17.82 1.50
C ILE A 31 -0.37 -18.74 0.92
N ILE A 32 -0.79 -19.76 1.67
CA ILE A 32 -1.87 -20.67 1.26
C ILE A 32 -3.19 -19.90 1.14
N LEU A 33 -3.53 -19.10 2.16
CA LEU A 33 -4.74 -18.29 2.17
C LEU A 33 -4.76 -17.29 1.00
N PHE A 34 -3.66 -16.59 0.77
CA PHE A 34 -3.49 -15.69 -0.36
C PHE A 34 -3.69 -16.42 -1.69
N THR A 35 -3.09 -17.60 -1.84
CA THR A 35 -3.20 -18.42 -3.05
C THR A 35 -4.64 -18.84 -3.35
N VAL A 36 -5.45 -19.10 -2.31
CA VAL A 36 -6.88 -19.47 -2.46
C VAL A 36 -7.79 -18.26 -2.66
N LEU A 37 -7.55 -17.16 -1.93
CA LEU A 37 -8.39 -15.96 -1.96
C LEU A 37 -8.20 -15.14 -3.25
N ARG A 38 -6.97 -15.05 -3.74
CA ARG A 38 -6.60 -14.25 -4.90
C ARG A 38 -7.50 -14.49 -6.14
N PRO A 39 -7.68 -15.74 -6.64
CA PRO A 39 -8.53 -15.98 -7.81
C PRO A 39 -10.03 -15.76 -7.52
N ARG A 40 -10.45 -15.87 -6.26
CA ARG A 40 -11.85 -15.70 -5.82
C ARG A 40 -12.26 -14.23 -5.74
N PHE A 41 -11.34 -13.36 -5.31
CA PHE A 41 -11.58 -11.93 -5.11
C PHE A 41 -10.75 -11.05 -6.05
N LYS A 42 -10.92 -11.24 -7.37
CA LYS A 42 -10.20 -10.48 -8.41
C LYS A 42 -10.34 -8.97 -8.27
N ALA A 43 -11.48 -8.49 -7.79
CA ALA A 43 -11.70 -7.06 -7.59
C ALA A 43 -10.78 -6.43 -6.54
N ILE A 44 -10.32 -7.22 -5.58
CA ILE A 44 -9.43 -6.76 -4.51
C ILE A 44 -7.97 -7.00 -4.90
N TYR A 45 -7.65 -8.19 -5.41
CA TYR A 45 -6.25 -8.60 -5.64
C TYR A 45 -5.73 -8.30 -7.05
N GLU A 46 -6.61 -8.13 -8.04
CA GLU A 46 -6.23 -7.92 -9.45
C GLU A 46 -7.02 -6.77 -10.14
N PRO A 47 -7.31 -5.64 -9.46
CA PRO A 47 -8.12 -4.57 -10.07
C PRO A 47 -7.48 -4.01 -11.34
N ARG A 48 -6.15 -4.00 -11.41
CA ARG A 48 -5.39 -3.49 -12.56
C ARG A 48 -5.45 -4.35 -13.83
N THR A 49 -6.02 -5.55 -13.75
CA THR A 49 -6.22 -6.41 -14.93
C THR A 49 -7.41 -5.98 -15.79
N TYR A 50 -8.39 -5.28 -15.20
CA TYR A 50 -9.64 -4.94 -15.90
C TYR A 50 -10.14 -3.50 -15.68
N VAL A 51 -9.76 -2.82 -14.59
CA VAL A 51 -10.21 -1.45 -14.28
C VAL A 51 -9.52 -0.37 -15.13
N PRO A 52 -8.18 -0.39 -15.35
CA PRO A 52 -7.51 0.64 -16.14
C PRO A 52 -7.89 0.58 -17.63
N ASP A 53 -7.61 1.67 -18.35
CA ASP A 53 -7.69 1.72 -19.82
C ASP A 53 -6.87 0.59 -20.46
N GLU A 54 -7.29 0.09 -21.62
CA GLU A 54 -6.72 -1.10 -22.27
C GLU A 54 -5.21 -1.06 -22.44
N GLY A 55 -4.63 0.11 -22.72
CA GLY A 55 -3.17 0.28 -22.86
C GLY A 55 -2.38 0.22 -21.54
N LYS A 56 -3.04 0.30 -20.38
CA LYS A 56 -2.43 0.26 -19.04
C LYS A 56 -2.82 -1.00 -18.25
N ARG A 57 -3.57 -1.93 -18.85
CA ARG A 57 -3.94 -3.20 -18.21
C ARG A 57 -2.72 -4.11 -18.14
N VAL A 58 -2.56 -4.76 -16.99
CA VAL A 58 -1.57 -5.83 -16.80
C VAL A 58 -2.22 -7.14 -17.22
N GLU A 59 -1.46 -8.00 -17.89
CA GLU A 59 -1.92 -9.37 -18.14
C GLU A 59 -2.17 -10.08 -16.80
N PRO A 60 -3.30 -10.80 -16.65
CA PRO A 60 -3.54 -11.59 -15.45
C PRO A 60 -2.47 -12.68 -15.36
N PHE A 61 -1.93 -12.91 -14.16
CA PHE A 61 -0.91 -13.95 -14.02
C PHE A 61 -1.46 -15.33 -14.39
N ALA A 62 -0.54 -16.24 -14.75
CA ALA A 62 -0.82 -17.60 -15.20
C ALA A 62 -1.89 -18.31 -14.35
N LYS A 63 -2.80 -19.02 -15.04
CA LYS A 63 -3.87 -19.80 -14.42
C LYS A 63 -3.26 -20.99 -13.66
N GLY A 64 -3.33 -20.97 -12.33
CA GLY A 64 -2.91 -22.08 -11.47
C GLY A 64 -2.54 -21.63 -10.04
N ALA A 65 -2.77 -22.48 -9.04
CA ALA A 65 -2.52 -22.15 -7.63
C ALA A 65 -1.05 -21.81 -7.34
N LEU A 66 -0.10 -22.47 -8.01
CA LEU A 66 1.34 -22.22 -7.85
C LEU A 66 1.99 -21.61 -9.10
N GLY A 67 1.20 -21.15 -10.07
CA GLY A 67 1.76 -20.50 -11.28
C GLY A 67 2.28 -19.09 -11.01
N TRP A 68 1.80 -18.46 -9.94
CA TRP A 68 2.08 -17.06 -9.65
C TRP A 68 3.47 -16.73 -9.12
N PRO A 69 4.14 -17.55 -8.28
CA PRO A 69 5.50 -17.28 -7.86
C PRO A 69 6.47 -17.37 -9.05
N ALA A 70 6.29 -18.36 -9.93
CA ALA A 70 7.11 -18.50 -11.13
C ALA A 70 6.89 -17.34 -12.12
N ALA A 71 5.62 -16.95 -12.32
CA ALA A 71 5.30 -15.77 -13.13
C ALA A 71 5.94 -14.51 -12.53
N PHE A 72 5.87 -14.33 -11.21
CA PHE A 72 6.48 -13.20 -10.51
C PHE A 72 8.01 -13.13 -10.69
N LEU A 73 8.71 -14.26 -10.61
CA LEU A 73 10.16 -14.31 -10.79
C LEU A 73 10.59 -14.00 -12.23
N ASN A 74 9.73 -14.29 -13.21
CA ASN A 74 10.00 -14.06 -14.63
C ASN A 74 9.52 -12.68 -15.13
N LEU A 75 8.83 -11.89 -14.31
CA LEU A 75 8.34 -10.57 -14.72
C LEU A 75 9.50 -9.61 -14.97
N ASP A 76 9.42 -8.87 -16.08
CA ASP A 76 10.30 -7.74 -16.29
C ASP A 76 9.87 -6.57 -15.38
N TYR A 77 10.80 -6.11 -14.57
CA TYR A 77 10.59 -4.97 -13.67
C TYR A 77 10.49 -3.64 -14.44
N GLN A 78 10.91 -3.59 -15.72
CA GLN A 78 10.73 -2.41 -16.57
C GLN A 78 9.26 -2.13 -16.89
N ASP A 79 8.44 -3.17 -17.02
CA ASP A 79 7.00 -3.03 -17.35
C ASP A 79 6.22 -2.33 -16.22
N ILE A 80 6.74 -2.38 -15.00
CA ILE A 80 6.21 -1.67 -13.83
C ILE A 80 6.21 -0.16 -14.07
N LYS A 81 7.20 0.36 -14.81
CA LYS A 81 7.29 1.80 -15.10
C LYS A 81 6.09 2.28 -15.91
N ARG A 82 5.68 1.53 -16.94
CA ARG A 82 4.53 1.88 -17.80
C ARG A 82 3.21 1.74 -17.03
N THR A 83 3.09 0.69 -16.23
CA THR A 83 1.80 0.32 -15.64
C THR A 83 1.53 1.02 -14.30
N ASN A 84 2.52 1.02 -13.41
CA ASN A 84 2.37 1.51 -12.04
C ASN A 84 2.96 2.91 -11.85
N GLY A 85 3.65 3.43 -12.87
CA GLY A 85 4.32 4.72 -12.84
C GLY A 85 5.75 4.65 -12.32
N MET A 86 6.40 5.81 -12.31
CA MET A 86 7.80 5.96 -11.97
C MET A 86 8.13 5.63 -10.50
N ASP A 87 7.23 6.02 -9.59
CA ASP A 87 7.45 5.83 -8.15
C ASP A 87 7.51 4.35 -7.77
N ALA A 88 6.53 3.57 -8.22
CA ALA A 88 6.50 2.11 -8.03
C ALA A 88 7.72 1.42 -8.66
N TYR A 89 8.16 1.86 -9.84
CA TYR A 89 9.38 1.36 -10.48
C TYR A 89 10.61 1.57 -9.58
N PHE A 90 10.78 2.76 -9.01
CA PHE A 90 11.91 3.03 -8.11
C PHE A 90 11.81 2.30 -6.77
N PHE A 91 10.60 2.08 -6.24
CA PHE A 91 10.41 1.28 -5.04
C PHE A 91 10.88 -0.17 -5.24
N VAL A 92 10.49 -0.81 -6.34
CA VAL A 92 10.95 -2.18 -6.68
C VAL A 92 12.46 -2.21 -6.89
N ARG A 93 13.01 -1.19 -7.53
CA ARG A 93 14.45 -1.09 -7.77
C ARG A 93 15.24 -0.86 -6.49
N PHE A 94 14.69 -0.13 -5.53
CA PHE A 94 15.23 0.01 -4.18
C PHE A 94 15.28 -1.33 -3.45
N LEU A 95 14.18 -2.11 -3.47
CA LEU A 95 14.16 -3.46 -2.89
C LEU A 95 15.20 -4.38 -3.56
N ARG A 96 15.32 -4.30 -4.89
CA ARG A 96 16.35 -5.05 -5.61
C ARG A 96 17.77 -4.63 -5.23
N MET A 97 18.01 -3.33 -5.07
CA MET A 97 19.30 -2.81 -4.61
C MET A 97 19.62 -3.30 -3.20
N MET A 98 18.64 -3.36 -2.29
CA MET A 98 18.80 -3.98 -0.97
C MET A 98 19.23 -5.45 -1.09
N VAL A 99 18.57 -6.25 -1.93
CA VAL A 99 18.97 -7.65 -2.15
C VAL A 99 20.39 -7.75 -2.72
N ILE A 100 20.73 -6.94 -3.73
CA ILE A 100 22.06 -6.92 -4.34
C ILE A 100 23.15 -6.52 -3.33
N VAL A 101 22.85 -5.61 -2.41
CA VAL A 101 23.81 -5.18 -1.38
C VAL A 101 23.92 -6.22 -0.26
N PHE A 102 22.79 -6.66 0.31
CA PHE A 102 22.75 -7.49 1.51
C PHE A 102 23.00 -8.97 1.23
N PHE A 103 22.57 -9.54 0.11
CA PHE A 103 22.75 -10.96 -0.16
C PHE A 103 24.23 -11.40 -0.27
N PRO A 104 25.08 -10.76 -1.10
CA PRO A 104 26.49 -11.14 -1.17
C PRO A 104 27.25 -10.78 0.12
N THR A 105 26.86 -9.70 0.80
CA THR A 105 27.53 -9.28 2.04
C THR A 105 27.14 -10.18 3.20
N TRP A 106 25.93 -10.70 3.22
CA TRP A 106 25.50 -11.77 4.12
C TRP A 106 26.33 -13.05 3.90
N LEU A 107 26.46 -13.53 2.66
CA LEU A 107 27.31 -14.69 2.33
C LEU A 107 28.77 -14.48 2.76
N LEU A 108 29.34 -13.32 2.44
CA LEU A 108 30.71 -12.98 2.81
C LEU A 108 30.87 -12.86 4.33
N SER A 109 29.90 -12.26 5.02
CA SER A 109 29.90 -12.14 6.48
C SER A 109 29.87 -13.51 7.14
N TRP A 110 29.09 -14.46 6.62
CA TRP A 110 29.07 -15.83 7.16
C TRP A 110 30.39 -16.54 6.93
N ALA A 111 30.91 -16.47 5.70
CA ALA A 111 32.20 -17.07 5.36
C ALA A 111 33.36 -16.53 6.21
N LEU A 112 33.33 -15.24 6.56
CA LEU A 112 34.38 -14.60 7.36
C LEU A 112 34.14 -14.75 8.88
N PHE A 113 32.95 -14.42 9.37
CA PHE A 113 32.69 -14.28 10.81
C PHE A 113 32.44 -15.61 11.52
N LEU A 114 31.85 -16.61 10.85
CA LEU A 114 31.65 -17.93 11.47
C LEU A 114 32.97 -18.57 11.92
N PRO A 115 34.02 -18.68 11.07
CA PRO A 115 35.31 -19.18 11.54
C PRO A 115 36.02 -18.21 12.48
N LEU A 116 35.93 -16.89 12.24
CA LEU A 116 36.63 -15.87 13.02
C LEU A 116 36.21 -15.86 14.50
N TYR A 117 34.90 -15.97 14.76
CA TYR A 117 34.33 -15.96 16.10
C TYR A 117 34.23 -17.37 16.72
N GLY A 118 34.09 -18.40 15.88
CA GLY A 118 33.84 -19.77 16.33
C GLY A 118 35.08 -20.65 16.53
N ALA A 119 36.22 -20.40 15.87
CA ALA A 119 37.36 -21.32 15.90
C ALA A 119 38.25 -21.13 17.14
N GLY A 120 38.54 -22.18 17.90
CA GLY A 120 39.55 -22.14 18.98
C GLY A 120 39.23 -21.19 20.14
N THR A 121 37.94 -20.96 20.43
CA THR A 121 37.45 -20.08 21.51
C THR A 121 36.82 -20.90 22.64
N THR A 122 37.28 -20.66 23.87
CA THR A 122 36.90 -21.36 25.11
C THR A 122 36.30 -20.38 26.12
N ASN A 123 35.25 -19.64 25.73
CA ASN A 123 34.52 -18.72 26.64
C ASN A 123 33.19 -19.32 27.13
N GLY A 124 32.98 -20.63 27.01
CA GLY A 124 31.80 -21.32 27.54
C GLY A 124 30.46 -20.95 26.90
N LYS A 125 30.49 -20.30 25.72
CA LYS A 125 29.30 -20.00 24.90
C LYS A 125 29.03 -21.13 23.91
N GLU A 126 27.79 -21.60 23.90
CA GLU A 126 27.33 -22.71 23.07
C GLU A 126 26.21 -22.26 22.11
N GLY A 127 25.82 -23.10 21.16
CA GLY A 127 24.78 -22.79 20.19
C GLY A 127 25.10 -21.56 19.32
N LEU A 128 24.10 -20.70 19.10
CA LEU A 128 24.23 -19.47 18.30
C LEU A 128 25.18 -18.44 18.92
N ASP A 129 25.33 -18.45 20.24
CA ASP A 129 26.13 -17.46 20.97
C ASP A 129 27.64 -17.63 20.72
N ARG A 130 28.07 -18.78 20.19
CA ARG A 130 29.44 -19.04 19.74
C ARG A 130 29.88 -18.13 18.60
N PHE A 131 28.95 -17.66 17.76
CA PHE A 131 29.26 -16.83 16.60
C PHE A 131 29.15 -15.32 16.89
N THR A 132 29.12 -14.94 18.16
CA THR A 132 29.04 -13.53 18.57
C THR A 132 30.43 -12.93 18.74
N PHE A 133 30.53 -11.61 18.50
CA PHE A 133 31.76 -10.84 18.70
C PHE A 133 32.37 -11.06 20.10
N GLY A 134 31.52 -11.15 21.13
CA GLY A 134 31.95 -11.38 22.51
C GLY A 134 32.36 -12.82 22.85
N ASN A 135 32.48 -13.74 21.87
CA ASN A 135 33.03 -15.07 22.09
C ASN A 135 34.56 -15.10 21.94
N VAL A 136 35.17 -14.07 21.34
CA VAL A 136 36.63 -13.99 21.14
C VAL A 136 37.33 -13.70 22.46
N ALA A 137 38.25 -14.59 22.86
CA ALA A 137 39.01 -14.45 24.10
C ALA A 137 39.94 -13.21 24.06
N PRO A 138 40.19 -12.53 25.20
CA PRO A 138 41.11 -11.39 25.27
C PRO A 138 42.53 -11.70 24.77
N SER A 139 42.96 -12.96 24.82
CA SER A 139 44.25 -13.43 24.28
C SER A 139 44.31 -13.51 22.74
N GLN A 140 43.17 -13.40 22.06
CA GLN A 140 43.03 -13.56 20.61
C GLN A 140 42.58 -12.26 19.92
N GLN A 141 42.91 -11.11 20.51
CA GLN A 141 42.60 -9.77 19.99
C GLN A 141 42.93 -9.53 18.50
N PRO A 142 44.02 -10.08 17.91
CA PRO A 142 44.31 -9.88 16.49
C PRO A 142 43.19 -10.31 15.54
N ARG A 143 42.29 -11.20 15.97
CA ARG A 143 41.13 -11.64 15.17
C ARG A 143 40.14 -10.51 14.89
N TYR A 144 40.08 -9.48 15.74
CA TYR A 144 39.24 -8.31 15.48
C TYR A 144 39.73 -7.49 14.26
N ALA A 145 40.95 -7.71 13.76
CA ALA A 145 41.35 -7.13 12.49
C ALA A 145 40.42 -7.57 11.33
N GLY A 146 39.89 -8.80 11.37
CA GLY A 146 38.96 -9.31 10.35
C GLY A 146 37.67 -8.49 10.25
N THR A 147 37.14 -8.02 11.38
CA THR A 147 35.92 -7.19 11.40
C THR A 147 36.17 -5.80 10.85
N ILE A 148 37.35 -5.23 11.17
CA ILE A 148 37.78 -3.94 10.64
C ILE A 148 37.97 -4.02 9.13
N VAL A 149 38.68 -5.04 8.64
CA VAL A 149 38.87 -5.27 7.20
C VAL A 149 37.53 -5.42 6.49
N PHE A 150 36.60 -6.22 7.05
CA PHE A 150 35.25 -6.35 6.49
C PHE A 150 34.52 -5.01 6.40
N MET A 151 34.59 -4.17 7.45
CA MET A 151 33.98 -2.84 7.44
C MET A 151 34.55 -1.95 6.32
N PHE A 152 35.87 -1.97 6.12
CA PHE A 152 36.53 -1.21 5.05
C PHE A 152 36.25 -1.76 3.64
N LEU A 153 35.86 -3.03 3.49
CA LEU A 153 35.40 -3.61 2.22
C LEU A 153 33.91 -3.35 1.97
N PHE A 154 33.08 -3.50 3.00
CA PHE A 154 31.64 -3.33 2.94
C PHE A 154 31.24 -1.88 2.67
N THR A 155 31.93 -0.91 3.30
CA THR A 155 31.58 0.51 3.18
C THR A 155 31.69 1.01 1.73
N PRO A 156 32.81 0.81 0.99
CA PRO A 156 32.89 1.16 -0.42
C PRO A 156 31.90 0.38 -1.30
N TRP A 157 31.65 -0.90 -1.00
CA TRP A 157 30.65 -1.70 -1.72
C TRP A 157 29.25 -1.10 -1.62
N LEU A 158 28.84 -0.72 -0.41
CA LEU A 158 27.57 -0.05 -0.16
C LEU A 158 27.51 1.30 -0.89
N LEU A 159 28.53 2.14 -0.73
CA LEU A 159 28.61 3.46 -1.38
C LEU A 159 28.60 3.36 -2.91
N TYR A 160 29.27 2.35 -3.48
CA TYR A 160 29.26 2.10 -4.92
C TYR A 160 27.86 1.77 -5.43
N ASN A 161 27.14 0.86 -4.75
CA ASN A 161 25.79 0.48 -5.14
C ASN A 161 24.81 1.67 -5.01
N ILE A 162 24.91 2.44 -3.92
CA ILE A 162 24.12 3.67 -3.74
C ILE A 162 24.40 4.66 -4.87
N LYS A 163 25.68 4.92 -5.18
CA LYS A 163 26.07 5.87 -6.25
C LYS A 163 25.60 5.41 -7.62
N LYS A 164 25.71 4.11 -7.92
CA LYS A 164 25.24 3.50 -9.17
C LYS A 164 23.72 3.69 -9.31
N GLU A 165 22.97 3.43 -8.24
CA GLU A 165 21.53 3.53 -8.26
C GLU A 165 21.05 4.99 -8.30
N MET A 166 21.70 5.88 -7.56
CA MET A 166 21.41 7.32 -7.61
C MET A 166 21.64 7.93 -8.99
N ARG A 167 22.71 7.51 -9.70
CA ARG A 167 22.94 7.95 -11.09
C ARG A 167 21.82 7.48 -12.02
N HIS A 168 21.35 6.24 -11.85
CA HIS A 168 20.22 5.72 -12.61
C HIS A 168 18.93 6.49 -12.30
N PHE A 169 18.69 6.80 -11.02
CA PHE A 169 17.56 7.60 -10.56
C PHE A 169 17.53 8.98 -11.22
N VAL A 170 18.64 9.72 -11.16
CA VAL A 170 18.73 11.08 -11.73
C VAL A 170 18.43 11.06 -13.23
N THR A 171 19.09 10.18 -14.00
CA THR A 171 18.90 10.09 -15.45
C THR A 171 17.48 9.67 -15.83
N THR A 172 16.89 8.72 -15.11
CA THR A 172 15.54 8.24 -15.37
C THR A 172 14.48 9.28 -15.00
N ARG A 173 14.68 9.99 -13.88
CA ARG A 173 13.81 11.09 -13.45
C ARG A 173 13.85 12.24 -14.45
N GLN A 174 15.03 12.64 -14.90
CA GLN A 174 15.15 13.70 -15.92
C GLN A 174 14.41 13.33 -17.20
N ARG A 175 14.59 12.10 -17.69
CA ARG A 175 13.85 11.61 -18.88
C ARG A 175 12.34 11.64 -18.67
N HIS A 176 11.85 11.32 -17.48
CA HIS A 176 10.42 11.35 -17.19
C HIS A 176 9.85 12.75 -17.12
N LEU A 177 10.57 13.71 -16.53
CA LEU A 177 10.11 15.09 -16.45
C LEU A 177 10.01 15.75 -17.84
N VAL A 178 10.85 15.33 -18.79
CA VAL A 178 10.83 15.82 -20.18
C VAL A 178 9.83 15.05 -21.06
N ASP A 179 9.32 13.90 -20.59
CA ASP A 179 8.40 13.06 -21.36
C ASP A 179 7.12 13.85 -21.73
N PRO A 180 6.70 13.86 -23.02
CA PRO A 180 5.44 14.48 -23.44
C PRO A 180 4.21 14.00 -22.67
N GLU A 181 4.17 12.74 -22.21
CA GLU A 181 3.05 12.25 -21.41
C GLU A 181 2.97 12.92 -20.04
N HIS A 182 4.11 13.08 -19.36
CA HIS A 182 4.16 13.71 -18.05
C HIS A 182 3.99 15.22 -18.15
N SER A 183 4.74 15.88 -19.06
CA SER A 183 4.71 17.33 -19.24
C SER A 183 3.35 17.88 -19.66
N LYS A 184 2.48 17.08 -20.30
CA LYS A 184 1.09 17.49 -20.61
C LYS A 184 0.14 17.37 -19.42
N THR A 185 0.53 16.69 -18.35
CA THR A 185 -0.33 16.44 -17.18
C THR A 185 -0.60 17.75 -16.41
N ALA A 186 -1.79 17.89 -15.84
CA ALA A 186 -2.16 19.06 -15.03
C ALA A 186 -1.18 19.29 -13.87
N GLN A 187 -0.69 18.24 -13.23
CA GLN A 187 0.31 18.33 -12.16
C GLN A 187 1.63 18.97 -12.61
N ALA A 188 2.08 18.72 -13.84
CA ALA A 188 3.34 19.29 -14.36
C ALA A 188 3.18 20.76 -14.77
N ASN A 189 1.97 21.16 -15.17
CA ASN A 189 1.67 22.50 -15.70
C ASN A 189 0.99 23.44 -14.69
N THR A 190 0.71 22.97 -13.46
CA THR A 190 0.04 23.75 -12.42
C THR A 190 1.02 24.15 -11.34
N VAL A 191 1.09 25.44 -11.04
CA VAL A 191 1.96 25.99 -9.99
C VAL A 191 1.08 26.55 -8.87
N LEU A 192 1.40 26.17 -7.63
CA LEU A 192 0.78 26.76 -6.45
C LEU A 192 1.54 28.02 -6.03
N VAL A 193 0.88 29.18 -6.09
CA VAL A 193 1.43 30.46 -5.64
C VAL A 193 0.86 30.80 -4.27
N THR A 194 1.72 30.86 -3.26
CA THR A 194 1.33 31.18 -1.88
C THR A 194 1.76 32.59 -1.48
N GLY A 195 1.07 33.21 -0.52
CA GLY A 195 1.46 34.52 0.02
C GLY A 195 1.08 35.72 -0.86
N VAL A 196 0.08 35.57 -1.73
CA VAL A 196 -0.41 36.66 -2.59
C VAL A 196 -1.10 37.73 -1.74
N PRO A 197 -0.67 39.01 -1.79
CA PRO A 197 -1.36 40.10 -1.10
C PRO A 197 -2.81 40.24 -1.57
N ARG A 198 -3.74 40.61 -0.68
CA ARG A 198 -5.18 40.72 -0.98
C ARG A 198 -5.50 41.61 -2.20
N LYS A 199 -4.70 42.65 -2.43
CA LYS A 199 -4.81 43.55 -3.59
C LYS A 199 -4.60 42.87 -4.95
N PHE A 200 -3.90 41.74 -4.98
CA PHE A 200 -3.61 40.95 -6.17
C PHE A 200 -4.38 39.62 -6.19
N LEU A 201 -5.31 39.41 -5.25
CA LEU A 201 -6.09 38.17 -5.13
C LEU A 201 -7.35 38.24 -6.01
N ASP A 202 -7.14 38.59 -7.27
CA ASP A 202 -8.17 38.67 -8.30
C ASP A 202 -7.67 37.97 -9.57
N GLU A 203 -8.58 37.28 -10.26
CA GLU A 203 -8.24 36.45 -11.40
C GLU A 203 -7.72 37.28 -12.57
N ALA A 204 -8.34 38.43 -12.85
CA ALA A 204 -7.94 39.30 -13.95
C ALA A 204 -6.57 39.94 -13.68
N VAL A 205 -6.33 40.37 -12.44
CA VAL A 205 -5.04 40.96 -12.03
C VAL A 205 -3.92 39.92 -12.10
N LEU A 206 -4.16 38.68 -11.67
CA LEU A 206 -3.18 37.60 -11.80
C LEU A 206 -2.95 37.21 -13.27
N ALA A 207 -4.00 37.19 -14.10
CA ALA A 207 -3.86 36.93 -15.53
C ALA A 207 -3.00 37.99 -16.21
N GLN A 208 -3.19 39.26 -15.86
CA GLN A 208 -2.37 40.37 -16.36
C GLN A 208 -0.93 40.30 -15.83
N LEU A 209 -0.73 39.89 -14.58
CA LEU A 209 0.62 39.73 -14.03
C LEU A 209 1.39 38.64 -14.78
N PHE A 210 0.75 37.49 -15.03
CA PHE A 210 1.38 36.34 -15.69
C PHE A 210 1.37 36.42 -17.23
N SER A 211 0.71 37.41 -17.85
CA SER A 211 0.70 37.58 -19.30
C SER A 211 2.08 37.88 -19.89
N HIS A 212 2.99 38.42 -19.08
CA HIS A 212 4.37 38.70 -19.47
C HIS A 212 5.24 37.43 -19.60
N LEU A 213 4.79 36.29 -19.06
CA LEU A 213 5.50 35.02 -19.20
C LEU A 213 5.20 34.38 -20.55
N PRO A 214 6.19 33.71 -21.18
CA PRO A 214 5.97 32.98 -22.42
C PRO A 214 4.89 31.91 -22.23
N GLY A 215 3.81 32.00 -23.00
CA GLY A 215 2.65 31.09 -22.93
C GLY A 215 1.54 31.53 -21.97
N GLY A 216 1.79 32.50 -21.09
CA GLY A 216 0.82 33.03 -20.13
C GLY A 216 0.23 31.99 -19.16
N ALA A 217 -0.68 32.44 -18.28
CA ALA A 217 -1.46 31.54 -17.45
C ALA A 217 -2.68 31.05 -18.23
N LYS A 218 -2.81 29.73 -18.43
CA LYS A 218 -3.96 29.14 -19.14
C LYS A 218 -5.27 29.23 -18.35
N ALA A 219 -5.20 29.00 -17.04
CA ALA A 219 -6.32 29.07 -16.12
C ALA A 219 -5.80 29.42 -14.73
N ILE A 220 -6.53 30.26 -14.00
CA ILE A 220 -6.17 30.67 -12.64
C ILE A 220 -7.29 30.22 -11.70
N TRP A 221 -6.91 29.54 -10.63
CA TRP A 221 -7.84 29.03 -9.63
C TRP A 221 -7.50 29.69 -8.29
N LEU A 222 -8.40 30.54 -7.81
CA LEU A 222 -8.27 31.12 -6.47
C LEU A 222 -8.74 30.10 -5.43
N ASN A 223 -7.84 29.69 -4.55
CA ASN A 223 -8.21 28.88 -3.40
C ASN A 223 -9.03 29.74 -2.43
N ARG A 224 -10.30 29.36 -2.21
CA ARG A 224 -11.24 30.09 -1.34
C ARG A 224 -11.37 29.36 -0.01
N ASP A 225 -11.56 30.12 1.06
CA ASP A 225 -11.99 29.55 2.33
C ASP A 225 -13.43 29.06 2.18
N LEU A 226 -13.60 27.74 2.24
CA LEU A 226 -14.87 27.04 2.06
C LEU A 226 -15.71 26.99 3.34
N LYS A 227 -15.16 27.43 4.49
CA LYS A 227 -15.81 27.40 5.82
C LYS A 227 -16.48 26.04 6.09
N ASP A 228 -17.80 26.02 6.26
CA ASP A 228 -18.57 24.83 6.65
C ASP A 228 -18.99 23.96 5.45
N MET A 229 -18.70 24.38 4.21
CA MET A 229 -19.11 23.65 3.00
C MET A 229 -18.58 22.20 2.96
N PRO A 230 -17.31 21.90 3.34
CA PRO A 230 -16.81 20.53 3.37
C PRO A 230 -17.60 19.66 4.36
N GLU A 231 -17.96 20.20 5.53
CA GLU A 231 -18.75 19.46 6.53
C GLU A 231 -20.16 19.16 6.01
N ILE A 232 -20.81 20.13 5.35
CA ILE A 232 -22.12 19.94 4.71
C ILE A 232 -22.01 18.87 3.60
N HIS A 233 -20.93 18.88 2.83
CA HIS A 233 -20.68 17.89 1.78
C HIS A 233 -20.49 16.48 2.36
N GLU A 234 -19.70 16.32 3.42
CA GLU A 234 -19.55 15.04 4.11
C GLU A 234 -20.87 14.56 4.72
N ARG A 235 -21.65 15.47 5.32
CA ARG A 235 -22.98 15.17 5.86
C ARG A 235 -23.90 14.66 4.76
N ARG A 236 -23.88 15.29 3.58
CA ARG A 236 -24.61 14.82 2.39
C ARG A 236 -24.14 13.44 1.96
N LEU A 237 -22.83 13.19 1.85
CA LEU A 237 -22.30 11.86 1.47
C LEU A 237 -22.73 10.78 2.46
N LYS A 238 -22.68 11.06 3.77
CA LYS A 238 -23.16 10.14 4.81
C LYS A 238 -24.65 9.86 4.67
N ALA A 239 -25.46 10.87 4.37
CA ALA A 239 -26.89 10.70 4.14
C ALA A 239 -27.17 9.89 2.85
N CYS A 240 -26.44 10.15 1.76
CA CYS A 240 -26.53 9.38 0.52
C CYS A 240 -26.18 7.91 0.74
N ASN A 241 -25.03 7.60 1.37
CA ASN A 241 -24.64 6.22 1.68
C ASN A 241 -25.68 5.50 2.55
N LYS A 242 -26.32 6.23 3.47
CA LYS A 242 -27.40 5.69 4.30
C LYS A 242 -28.66 5.40 3.51
N LEU A 243 -29.02 6.28 2.58
CA LEU A 243 -30.15 6.11 1.68
C LEU A 243 -29.90 4.93 0.72
N GLU A 244 -28.72 4.85 0.12
CA GLU A 244 -28.31 3.72 -0.74
C GLU A 244 -28.33 2.39 0.01
N GLY A 245 -27.87 2.37 1.28
CA GLY A 245 -27.98 1.19 2.14
C GLY A 245 -29.42 0.76 2.39
N ALA A 246 -30.30 1.72 2.70
CA ALA A 246 -31.73 1.46 2.90
C ALA A 246 -32.42 0.99 1.61
N GLU A 247 -32.12 1.60 0.47
CA GLU A 247 -32.67 1.19 -0.83
C GLU A 247 -32.23 -0.22 -1.20
N LYS A 248 -30.95 -0.55 -0.99
CA LYS A 248 -30.43 -1.92 -1.15
C LYS A 248 -31.18 -2.92 -0.27
N ASP A 249 -31.40 -2.61 0.99
CA ASP A 249 -32.12 -3.50 1.92
C ASP A 249 -33.58 -3.72 1.47
N LEU A 250 -34.24 -2.66 0.99
CA LEU A 250 -35.59 -2.72 0.43
C LEU A 250 -35.64 -3.60 -0.83
N ILE A 251 -34.70 -3.43 -1.76
CA ILE A 251 -34.59 -4.25 -2.97
C ILE A 251 -34.30 -5.72 -2.61
N GLN A 252 -33.39 -5.98 -1.66
CA GLN A 252 -33.11 -7.33 -1.20
C GLN A 252 -34.33 -7.99 -0.55
N LEU A 253 -35.12 -7.25 0.22
CA LEU A 253 -36.36 -7.74 0.82
C LEU A 253 -37.41 -8.05 -0.26
N ALA A 254 -37.61 -7.13 -1.21
CA ALA A 254 -38.51 -7.31 -2.35
C ALA A 254 -38.15 -8.57 -3.15
N ALA A 255 -36.86 -8.77 -3.47
CA ALA A 255 -36.37 -9.94 -4.18
C ALA A 255 -36.61 -11.24 -3.39
N LYS A 256 -36.37 -11.24 -2.07
CA LYS A 256 -36.64 -12.40 -1.20
C LYS A 256 -38.13 -12.74 -1.12
N LEU A 257 -39.02 -11.75 -1.06
CA LEU A 257 -40.47 -11.97 -1.03
C LEU A 257 -40.98 -12.51 -2.36
N HIS A 258 -40.49 -11.95 -3.46
CA HIS A 258 -40.81 -12.39 -4.82
C HIS A 258 -40.39 -13.84 -5.07
N LEU A 259 -39.15 -14.21 -4.71
CA LEU A 259 -38.63 -15.59 -4.82
C LEU A 259 -39.41 -16.59 -3.95
N LYS A 260 -39.97 -16.15 -2.82
CA LYS A 260 -40.76 -17.00 -1.91
C LYS A 260 -42.21 -17.14 -2.34
N GLY A 261 -42.65 -16.51 -3.43
CA GLY A 261 -44.05 -16.48 -3.84
C GLY A 261 -44.98 -15.81 -2.81
N LYS A 262 -44.40 -15.07 -1.85
CA LYS A 262 -45.11 -14.32 -0.81
C LYS A 262 -45.15 -12.84 -1.16
N SER A 263 -45.27 -12.50 -2.45
CA SER A 263 -45.75 -11.18 -2.80
C SER A 263 -47.09 -10.99 -2.08
N PRO A 264 -47.32 -9.86 -1.39
CA PRO A 264 -48.60 -9.63 -0.77
C PRO A 264 -49.67 -9.83 -1.84
N ASN A 265 -50.59 -10.79 -1.60
CA ASN A 265 -51.80 -10.90 -2.39
C ASN A 265 -52.41 -9.50 -2.38
N GLN A 266 -52.51 -8.88 -3.56
CA GLN A 266 -53.16 -7.60 -3.73
C GLN A 266 -54.59 -7.74 -3.19
N THR A 267 -54.81 -7.33 -1.94
CA THR A 267 -56.15 -7.13 -1.43
C THR A 267 -56.78 -6.03 -2.26
N ALA A 268 -57.99 -6.26 -2.75
CA ALA A 268 -58.67 -5.53 -3.82
C ALA A 268 -58.87 -4.00 -3.62
N ASP A 269 -58.34 -3.43 -2.54
CA ASP A 269 -58.48 -2.02 -2.16
C ASP A 269 -57.20 -1.18 -2.37
N ASP A 270 -56.04 -1.81 -2.62
CA ASP A 270 -54.77 -1.12 -2.93
C ASP A 270 -54.44 -1.27 -4.42
N LYS A 271 -54.96 -0.36 -5.25
CA LYS A 271 -54.46 -0.22 -6.63
C LYS A 271 -53.00 0.25 -6.54
N PRO A 272 -52.03 -0.44 -7.17
CA PRO A 272 -50.64 -0.01 -7.14
C PRO A 272 -50.55 1.37 -7.81
N ASP A 273 -50.06 2.36 -7.06
CA ASP A 273 -49.79 3.70 -7.59
C ASP A 273 -48.77 3.55 -8.74
N PRO A 274 -49.13 3.89 -9.99
CA PRO A 274 -48.28 3.61 -11.15
C PRO A 274 -46.95 4.39 -11.12
N ASN A 275 -46.84 5.38 -10.24
CA ASN A 275 -45.65 6.21 -10.07
C ASN A 275 -44.63 5.63 -9.06
N LEU A 276 -44.94 4.55 -8.35
CA LEU A 276 -44.04 3.96 -7.35
C LEU A 276 -43.10 2.91 -7.97
N PRO A 277 -41.81 2.86 -7.58
CA PRO A 277 -40.89 1.81 -7.98
C PRO A 277 -41.40 0.42 -7.60
N LEU A 278 -41.15 -0.58 -8.45
CA LEU A 278 -41.61 -1.96 -8.27
C LEU A 278 -41.22 -2.56 -6.91
N ALA A 279 -40.03 -2.24 -6.41
CA ALA A 279 -39.55 -2.75 -5.13
C ALA A 279 -40.39 -2.24 -3.94
N GLU A 280 -40.93 -1.02 -4.03
CA GLU A 280 -41.83 -0.47 -3.01
C GLU A 280 -43.24 -1.07 -3.08
N GLN A 281 -43.70 -1.45 -4.27
CA GLN A 281 -44.99 -2.13 -4.43
C GLN A 281 -44.98 -3.54 -3.82
N LEU A 282 -43.83 -4.22 -3.88
CA LEU A 282 -43.68 -5.60 -3.39
C LEU A 282 -43.47 -5.71 -1.87
N VAL A 283 -43.06 -4.62 -1.21
CA VAL A 283 -42.71 -4.61 0.22
C VAL A 283 -43.77 -3.83 1.02
N PRO A 284 -44.45 -4.48 1.99
CA PRO A 284 -45.38 -3.81 2.89
C PRO A 284 -44.73 -2.63 3.63
N ARG A 285 -45.47 -1.54 3.83
CA ARG A 285 -44.95 -0.29 4.44
C ARG A 285 -44.26 -0.49 5.79
N ASP A 286 -44.78 -1.41 6.62
CA ASP A 286 -44.26 -1.68 7.97
C ASP A 286 -42.88 -2.35 7.98
N GLN A 287 -42.50 -3.02 6.87
CA GLN A 287 -41.22 -3.73 6.75
C GLN A 287 -40.16 -2.91 6.01
N ARG A 288 -40.48 -1.67 5.61
CA ARG A 288 -39.55 -0.80 4.91
C ARG A 288 -38.49 -0.24 5.87
N PRO A 289 -37.24 -0.10 5.44
CA PRO A 289 -36.20 0.55 6.24
C PRO A 289 -36.63 1.98 6.58
N SER A 290 -36.62 2.31 7.88
CA SER A 290 -36.97 3.65 8.35
C SER A 290 -35.79 4.26 9.10
N HIS A 291 -35.65 5.58 8.97
CA HIS A 291 -34.65 6.34 9.72
C HIS A 291 -35.36 7.34 10.63
N ARG A 292 -35.20 7.15 11.94
CA ARG A 292 -35.67 8.13 12.92
C ARG A 292 -34.67 9.26 13.02
N LEU A 293 -35.10 10.47 12.70
CA LEU A 293 -34.32 11.66 13.00
C LEU A 293 -34.24 11.82 14.53
N PRO A 294 -33.09 12.22 15.09
CA PRO A 294 -33.02 12.55 16.50
C PRO A 294 -34.03 13.66 16.81
N PRO A 295 -34.77 13.57 17.93
CA PRO A 295 -35.73 14.59 18.30
C PRO A 295 -35.01 15.94 18.45
N PHE A 296 -35.60 17.00 17.91
CA PHE A 296 -35.17 18.41 17.97
C PHE A 296 -34.08 18.93 17.01
N LYS A 297 -33.64 18.17 16.00
CA LYS A 297 -32.65 18.68 15.01
C LYS A 297 -33.22 19.56 13.86
N PHE A 298 -34.52 19.82 13.87
CA PHE A 298 -35.22 20.66 12.87
C PHE A 298 -35.18 22.16 13.22
N LEU A 299 -34.83 22.52 14.46
CA LEU A 299 -34.74 23.91 14.89
C LEU A 299 -33.41 24.52 14.42
N PRO A 300 -33.41 25.75 13.86
CA PRO A 300 -32.22 26.39 13.27
C PRO A 300 -31.19 26.87 14.32
N PHE A 301 -31.27 26.41 15.56
CA PHE A 301 -30.34 26.72 16.64
C PHE A 301 -29.67 25.43 17.10
N GLY A 302 -28.49 25.15 16.56
CA GLY A 302 -27.68 23.95 16.88
C GLY A 302 -26.72 23.60 15.77
#